data_AF-A0A1C5J6C6-F1
#
_entry.id   AF-A0A1C5J6C6-F1
#
_cell.length_a   1.000
_cell.length_b   1.000
_cell.length_c   1.000
_cell.angle_alpha   90.00
_cell.angle_beta   90.00
_cell.angle_gamma   90.00
#
_symmetry.space_group_name_H-M   'P 1'
#
loop_
_entity.id
_entity.type
_entity.pdbx_description
1 polymer ?
#
loop_
_entity_poly.entity_id
_entity_poly.type
_entity_poly.pdbx_seq_one_letter_code
_entity_poly.pdbx_strand_id
1 'polypeptide(L)'
;MNETTPARKIAFATFIRRALDDARAMRAWTGTEVSRRTGVSRQTINRWVRGDWASDPEADRVVAFCEGLGLNPTAAFAALGWDRATTPRETTTAPPMDPDVEALLRRLVDPDVSDAEKFHIRETIRYLAYRPTLPVADRNRQERAG
;
A
#
# COMPACT_ATOMS: atom_id res chain seq x y z
N MET A 1 15.55 17.31 21.47
CA MET A 1 14.25 16.76 21.92
C MET A 1 14.06 15.40 21.27
N ASN A 2 14.18 14.31 22.04
CA ASN A 2 14.15 12.92 21.54
C ASN A 2 12.77 12.25 21.72
N GLU A 3 11.69 13.04 21.77
CA GLU A 3 10.31 12.57 22.03
C GLU A 3 9.79 11.58 20.97
N THR A 4 10.39 11.55 19.77
CA THR A 4 10.03 10.62 18.71
C THR A 4 10.36 9.15 19.04
N THR A 5 11.39 8.91 19.86
CA THR A 5 11.84 7.54 20.19
C THR A 5 10.87 6.77 21.10
N PRO A 6 10.37 7.33 22.23
CA PRO A 6 9.39 6.64 23.06
C PRO A 6 8.04 6.45 22.34
N ALA A 7 7.57 7.45 21.57
CA ALA A 7 6.34 7.33 20.78
C ALA A 7 6.42 6.18 19.76
N ARG A 8 7.54 6.08 19.04
CA ARG A 8 7.84 4.98 18.11
C ARG A 8 7.85 3.61 18.79
N LYS A 9 8.51 3.50 19.95
CA LYS A 9 8.55 2.26 20.74
C LYS A 9 7.14 1.81 21.13
N ILE A 10 6.28 2.74 21.54
CA ILE A 10 4.88 2.47 21.91
C ILE A 10 4.05 2.05 20.69
N ALA A 11 4.20 2.74 19.56
CA ALA A 11 3.47 2.42 18.32
C ALA A 11 3.82 1.02 17.82
N PHE A 12 5.12 0.70 17.76
CA PHE A 12 5.57 -0.62 17.34
C PHE A 12 5.16 -1.72 18.34
N ALA A 13 5.26 -1.48 19.64
CA ALA A 13 4.80 -2.44 20.65
C ALA A 13 3.30 -2.71 20.52
N THR A 14 2.49 -1.69 20.27
CA THR A 14 1.04 -1.82 20.04
C THR A 14 0.74 -2.63 18.78
N PHE A 15 1.47 -2.39 17.69
CA PHE A 15 1.37 -3.18 16.46
C PHE A 15 1.65 -4.67 16.72
N ILE A 16 2.75 -4.99 17.42
CA ILE A 16 3.11 -6.38 17.72
C ILE A 16 2.07 -7.05 18.63
N ARG A 17 1.55 -6.36 19.65
CA ARG A 17 0.48 -6.90 20.51
C ARG A 17 -0.76 -7.26 19.69
N ARG A 18 -1.23 -6.33 18.85
CA ARG A 18 -2.37 -6.56 17.98
C ARG A 18 -2.15 -7.74 17.03
N ALA A 19 -0.98 -7.82 16.41
CA ALA A 19 -0.62 -8.94 15.53
C ALA A 19 -0.65 -10.30 16.25
N LEU A 20 -0.20 -10.36 17.51
CA LEU A 20 -0.25 -11.57 18.32
C LEU A 20 -1.67 -11.93 18.77
N ASP A 21 -2.47 -10.93 19.14
CA ASP A 21 -3.87 -11.12 19.51
C ASP A 21 -4.69 -11.63 18.31
N ASP A 22 -4.48 -11.06 17.13
CA ASP A 22 -5.10 -11.49 15.87
C ASP A 22 -4.70 -12.92 15.50
N ALA A 23 -3.42 -13.27 15.64
CA ALA A 23 -2.93 -14.63 15.40
C ALA A 23 -3.53 -15.64 16.40
N ARG A 24 -3.72 -15.23 17.65
CA ARG A 24 -4.36 -16.04 18.69
C ARG A 24 -5.86 -16.20 18.42
N ALA A 25 -6.56 -15.14 18.05
CA ALA A 25 -8.00 -15.14 17.83
C ALA A 25 -8.39 -15.91 16.55
N MET A 26 -7.69 -15.68 15.44
CA MET A 26 -8.05 -16.27 14.15
C MET A 26 -7.49 -17.67 13.94
N ARG A 27 -6.32 -17.98 14.52
CA ARG A 27 -5.58 -19.21 14.21
C ARG A 27 -5.19 -20.03 15.44
N ALA A 28 -5.59 -19.61 16.64
CA ALA A 28 -5.20 -20.23 17.91
C ALA A 28 -3.67 -20.37 18.08
N TRP A 29 -2.89 -19.50 17.44
CA TRP A 29 -1.42 -19.59 17.49
C TRP A 29 -0.90 -19.19 18.87
N THR A 30 -0.04 -20.04 19.43
CA THR A 30 0.68 -19.74 20.67
C THR A 30 1.97 -18.98 20.34
N GLY A 31 2.57 -18.30 21.32
CA GLY A 31 3.84 -17.60 21.10
C GLY A 31 4.98 -18.51 20.60
N THR A 32 4.92 -19.81 20.90
CA THR A 32 5.87 -20.80 20.37
C THR A 32 5.60 -21.10 18.88
N GLU A 33 4.34 -21.19 18.49
CA GLU A 33 3.94 -21.39 17.10
C GLU A 33 4.28 -20.16 16.24
N VAL A 34 4.05 -18.96 16.76
CA VAL A 34 4.46 -17.71 16.10
C VAL A 34 5.98 -17.68 15.90
N SER A 35 6.75 -18.06 16.91
CA SER A 35 8.21 -18.11 16.79
C SER A 35 8.69 -19.11 15.73
N ARG A 36 8.07 -20.29 15.68
CA ARG A 36 8.37 -21.33 14.67
C ARG A 36 8.02 -20.87 13.25
N ARG A 37 6.90 -20.18 13.08
CA ARG A 37 6.39 -19.70 11.78
C ARG A 37 7.17 -18.51 11.22
N THR A 38 7.56 -17.59 12.09
CA THR A 38 8.23 -16.34 11.72
C THR A 38 9.74 -16.44 11.71
N GLY A 39 10.31 -17.49 12.32
CA GLY A 39 11.75 -17.59 12.56
C GLY A 39 12.29 -16.61 13.60
N VAL A 40 11.43 -15.75 14.17
CA VAL A 40 11.82 -14.77 15.19
C VAL A 40 11.66 -15.39 16.57
N SER A 41 12.70 -15.34 17.38
CA SER A 41 12.67 -15.91 18.73
C SER A 41 11.60 -15.25 19.61
N ARG A 42 10.96 -16.04 20.49
CA ARG A 42 9.99 -15.52 21.45
C ARG A 42 10.57 -14.43 22.36
N GLN A 43 11.87 -14.49 22.67
CA GLN A 43 12.56 -13.46 23.44
C GLN A 43 12.60 -12.13 22.68
N THR A 44 12.91 -12.16 21.39
CA THR A 44 12.92 -10.99 20.51
C THR A 44 11.53 -10.37 20.42
N ILE A 45 10.48 -11.18 20.19
CA ILE A 45 9.09 -10.72 20.13
C ILE A 45 8.66 -10.08 21.45
N ASN A 46 8.94 -10.73 22.59
CA ASN A 46 8.63 -10.17 23.91
C ASN A 46 9.35 -8.84 24.18
N ARG A 47 10.58 -8.69 23.67
CA ARG A 47 11.34 -7.44 23.77
C ARG A 47 10.66 -6.32 22.99
N TRP A 48 10.17 -6.62 21.78
CA TRP A 48 9.40 -5.67 20.97
C TRP A 48 8.09 -5.26 21.64
N VAL A 49 7.35 -6.21 22.22
CA VAL A 49 6.11 -5.94 22.96
C VAL A 49 6.33 -5.01 24.16
N ARG A 50 7.49 -5.09 24.81
CA ARG A 50 7.86 -4.21 25.94
C ARG A 50 8.42 -2.85 25.50
N GLY A 51 8.80 -2.69 24.22
CA GLY A 51 9.53 -1.51 23.75
C GLY A 51 10.95 -1.40 24.34
N ASP A 52 11.45 -2.47 24.96
CA ASP A 52 12.71 -2.50 25.71
C ASP A 52 13.87 -2.97 24.84
N TRP A 53 14.09 -2.26 23.72
CA TRP A 53 15.21 -2.50 22.83
C TRP A 53 16.14 -1.29 22.81
N ALA A 54 17.44 -1.57 22.95
CA ALA A 54 18.50 -0.57 22.98
C ALA A 54 18.83 -0.03 21.58
N SER A 55 18.76 -0.91 20.58
CA SER A 55 18.92 -0.59 19.17
C SER A 55 17.62 -0.84 18.43
N ASP A 56 17.41 -0.09 17.35
CA ASP A 56 16.30 -0.28 16.41
C ASP A 56 16.23 -1.78 15.99
N PRO A 57 15.03 -2.37 15.87
CA PRO A 57 14.87 -3.76 15.41
C PRO A 57 15.57 -4.01 14.08
N GLU A 58 15.91 -5.27 13.78
CA GLU A 58 16.47 -5.63 12.47
C GLU A 58 15.35 -5.70 11.43
N ALA A 59 15.50 -5.00 10.30
CA ALA A 59 14.48 -4.93 9.26
C ALA A 59 14.07 -6.32 8.73
N ASP A 60 15.05 -7.18 8.46
CA ASP A 60 14.81 -8.55 8.00
C ASP A 60 13.96 -9.36 8.99
N ARG A 61 14.15 -9.15 10.30
CA ARG A 61 13.35 -9.83 11.33
C ARG A 61 11.93 -9.28 11.40
N VAL A 62 11.74 -7.98 11.17
CA VAL A 62 10.41 -7.37 11.10
C VAL A 62 9.65 -7.89 9.88
N VAL A 63 10.32 -8.00 8.72
CA VAL A 63 9.75 -8.61 7.51
C VAL A 63 9.37 -10.06 7.76
N ALA A 64 10.29 -10.89 8.27
CA ALA A 64 10.03 -12.31 8.56
C ALA A 64 8.88 -12.51 9.56
N PHE A 65 8.76 -11.62 10.55
CA PHE A 65 7.62 -11.61 11.47
C PHE A 65 6.30 -11.32 10.75
N CYS A 66 6.25 -10.29 9.92
CA CYS A 66 5.06 -9.93 9.17
C CYS A 66 4.67 -11.03 8.16
N GLU A 67 5.62 -11.53 7.36
CA GLU A 67 5.39 -12.60 6.39
C GLU A 67 4.92 -13.89 7.05
N GLY A 68 5.54 -14.29 8.16
CA GLY A 68 5.14 -15.50 8.90
C GLY A 68 3.74 -15.42 9.51
N LEU A 69 3.19 -14.21 9.68
CA LEU A 69 1.82 -13.97 10.11
C LEU A 69 0.85 -13.66 8.95
N GLY A 70 1.37 -13.44 7.73
CA GLY A 70 0.60 -12.98 6.57
C GLY A 70 0.19 -11.51 6.67
N LEU A 71 0.99 -10.68 7.35
CA LEU A 71 0.79 -9.24 7.51
C LEU A 71 1.68 -8.47 6.52
N ASN A 72 1.26 -7.25 6.15
CA ASN A 72 2.07 -6.36 5.32
C ASN A 72 3.17 -5.67 6.18
N PRO A 73 4.47 -5.83 5.87
CA PRO A 73 5.58 -5.20 6.60
C PRO A 73 5.54 -3.67 6.65
N THR A 74 4.86 -3.03 5.69
CA THR A 74 4.73 -1.56 5.61
C THR A 74 4.12 -0.96 6.87
N ALA A 75 3.13 -1.63 7.48
CA ALA A 75 2.50 -1.15 8.72
C ALA A 75 3.47 -1.18 9.91
N ALA A 76 4.37 -2.17 9.96
CA ALA A 76 5.40 -2.26 10.98
C ALA A 76 6.47 -1.18 10.80
N PHE A 77 6.87 -0.90 9.55
CA PHE A 77 7.83 0.16 9.22
C PHE A 77 7.30 1.56 9.51
N ALA A 78 6.02 1.82 9.23
CA ALA A 78 5.35 3.05 9.62
C ALA A 78 5.35 3.24 11.14
N ALA A 79 5.05 2.18 11.91
CA ALA A 79 5.11 2.22 13.37
C ALA A 79 6.54 2.47 13.90
N LEU A 80 7.55 2.03 13.16
CA LEU A 80 8.98 2.25 13.44
C LEU A 80 9.51 3.58 12.89
N GLY A 81 8.69 4.38 12.22
CA GLY A 81 9.13 5.63 11.58
C GLY A 81 10.32 5.44 10.62
N TRP A 82 10.55 4.20 10.15
CA TRP A 82 11.54 3.87 9.13
C TRP A 82 11.04 4.21 7.73
N ASP A 83 9.77 4.56 7.64
CA ASP A 83 9.12 5.12 6.47
C ASP A 83 9.56 6.57 6.19
N ARG A 84 10.85 6.89 6.43
CA ARG A 84 11.43 8.23 6.14
C ARG A 84 11.63 8.49 4.63
N ALA A 85 11.08 7.64 3.78
CA ALA A 85 10.85 7.90 2.36
C ALA A 85 9.37 8.16 2.02
N THR A 86 8.44 8.02 2.97
CA THR A 86 7.03 8.32 2.73
C THR A 86 6.55 9.38 3.72
N THR A 87 6.50 10.59 3.19
CA THR A 87 5.74 11.72 3.75
C THR A 87 4.34 11.29 4.23
N PRO A 88 3.77 11.97 5.24
CA PRO A 88 2.42 11.72 5.71
C PRO A 88 1.43 11.81 4.56
N ARG A 89 0.87 10.66 4.16
CA ARG A 89 -0.31 10.50 3.30
C ARG A 89 -0.48 11.60 2.23
N GLU A 90 0.27 11.48 1.15
CA GLU A 90 -0.29 11.81 -0.15
C GLU A 90 -0.90 10.52 -0.70
N THR A 91 -2.19 10.60 -1.03
CA THR A 91 -2.83 9.72 -2.01
C THR A 91 -1.84 9.28 -3.07
N THR A 92 -1.82 7.98 -3.37
CA THR A 92 -1.19 7.38 -4.55
C THR A 92 -1.04 8.42 -5.66
N THR A 93 0.13 9.05 -5.79
CA THR A 93 0.43 9.84 -6.97
C THR A 93 0.80 8.82 -8.03
N ALA A 94 -0.24 8.20 -8.59
CA ALA A 94 -0.28 8.08 -10.03
C ALA A 94 0.07 9.47 -10.59
N PRO A 95 0.84 9.57 -11.69
CA PRO A 95 1.11 10.87 -12.32
C PRO A 95 -0.17 11.70 -12.35
N PRO A 96 -0.13 13.01 -12.05
CA PRO A 96 -1.32 13.82 -11.83
C PRO A 96 -2.33 13.51 -12.93
N MET A 97 -3.43 12.87 -12.51
CA MET A 97 -4.42 12.38 -13.45
C MET A 97 -5.08 13.59 -14.08
N ASP A 98 -5.29 13.51 -15.39
CA ASP A 98 -6.00 14.57 -16.10
C ASP A 98 -7.35 14.85 -15.40
N PRO A 99 -7.70 16.13 -15.16
CA PRO A 99 -8.91 16.48 -14.39
C PRO A 99 -10.19 15.89 -14.99
N ASP A 100 -10.24 15.69 -16.31
CA ASP A 100 -11.38 15.08 -16.97
C ASP A 100 -11.46 13.58 -16.68
N VAL A 101 -10.31 12.89 -16.60
CA VAL A 101 -10.26 11.48 -16.21
C VAL A 101 -10.70 11.30 -14.77
N GLU A 102 -10.32 12.21 -13.88
CA GLU A 102 -10.78 12.20 -12.49
C GLU A 102 -12.28 12.43 -12.38
N ALA A 103 -12.84 13.37 -13.15
CA ALA A 103 -14.28 13.60 -13.22
C ALA A 103 -15.05 12.36 -13.70
N LEU A 104 -14.52 11.65 -14.71
CA LEU A 104 -15.11 10.40 -15.20
C LEU A 104 -15.10 9.31 -14.12
N LEU A 105 -14.00 9.15 -13.37
CA LEU A 105 -13.94 8.19 -12.27
C LEU A 105 -14.93 8.52 -11.15
N ARG A 106 -15.03 9.79 -10.76
CA ARG A 106 -16.01 10.25 -9.75
C ARG A 106 -17.43 9.88 -10.18
N ARG A 107 -17.80 10.12 -11.44
CA ARG A 107 -19.13 9.81 -11.97
C ARG A 107 -19.39 8.30 -12.07
N LEU A 108 -18.37 7.48 -12.28
CA LEU A 108 -18.50 6.02 -12.36
C LEU A 108 -18.73 5.36 -11.00
N VAL A 109 -18.23 5.95 -9.91
CA VAL A 109 -18.39 5.42 -8.53
C VAL A 109 -19.58 6.02 -7.79
N ASP A 110 -20.16 7.11 -8.31
CA ASP A 110 -21.30 7.79 -7.73
C ASP A 110 -22.57 6.90 -7.78
N PRO A 111 -23.18 6.54 -6.63
CA PRO A 111 -24.38 5.70 -6.59
C PRO A 111 -25.62 6.37 -7.22
N ASP A 112 -25.66 7.70 -7.29
CA ASP A 112 -26.81 8.44 -7.83
C ASP A 112 -26.81 8.52 -9.36
N VAL A 113 -25.70 8.12 -10.00
CA VAL A 113 -25.59 8.01 -11.46
C VAL A 113 -26.17 6.69 -11.94
N SER A 114 -27.08 6.77 -12.92
CA SER A 114 -27.77 5.61 -13.49
C SER A 114 -26.80 4.60 -14.11
N ASP A 115 -27.17 3.32 -14.07
CA ASP A 115 -26.38 2.25 -14.67
C ASP A 115 -26.22 2.40 -16.19
N ALA A 116 -27.25 2.93 -16.87
CA ALA A 116 -27.21 3.23 -18.30
C ALA A 116 -26.12 4.27 -18.63
N GLU A 117 -26.00 5.29 -17.78
CA GLU A 117 -25.00 6.35 -17.94
C GLU A 117 -23.59 5.86 -17.62
N LYS A 118 -23.41 5.09 -16.53
CA LYS A 118 -22.12 4.43 -16.22
C LYS A 118 -21.69 3.49 -17.33
N PHE A 119 -22.64 2.74 -17.91
CA PHE A 119 -22.39 1.86 -19.04
C PHE A 119 -21.90 2.65 -20.26
N HIS A 120 -22.58 3.75 -20.61
CA HIS A 120 -22.20 4.60 -21.73
C HIS A 120 -20.80 5.21 -21.56
N ILE A 121 -20.48 5.68 -20.34
CA ILE A 121 -19.14 6.20 -20.00
C ILE A 121 -18.07 5.12 -20.20
N ARG A 122 -18.26 3.91 -19.65
CA ARG A 122 -17.30 2.80 -19.78
C ARG A 122 -17.11 2.39 -21.24
N GLU A 123 -18.18 2.32 -22.01
CA GLU A 123 -18.11 1.91 -23.41
C GLU A 123 -17.39 2.95 -24.26
N THR A 124 -17.64 4.24 -24.02
CA THR A 124 -16.95 5.34 -24.70
C THR A 124 -15.45 5.33 -24.38
N ILE A 125 -15.08 5.17 -23.11
CA ILE A 125 -13.67 5.06 -22.70
C ILE A 125 -13.02 3.86 -23.39
N ARG A 126 -13.67 2.69 -23.41
CA ARG A 126 -13.17 1.48 -24.07
C ARG A 126 -12.96 1.71 -25.56
N TYR A 127 -13.94 2.28 -26.24
CA TYR A 127 -13.85 2.61 -27.66
C TYR A 127 -12.65 3.53 -27.95
N LEU A 128 -12.48 4.60 -27.18
CA LEU A 128 -11.40 5.55 -27.38
C LEU A 128 -10.02 4.97 -27.05
N ALA A 129 -9.92 4.16 -25.99
CA ALA A 129 -8.66 3.56 -25.53
C ALA A 129 -8.12 2.51 -26.52
N TYR A 130 -9.01 1.76 -27.18
CA TYR A 130 -8.64 0.66 -28.08
C TYR A 130 -8.85 0.99 -29.56
N ARG A 131 -9.08 2.27 -29.91
CA ARG A 131 -9.21 2.67 -31.31
C ARG A 131 -7.89 2.35 -32.05
N PRO A 132 -7.93 1.72 -33.23
CA PRO A 132 -6.75 1.60 -34.07
C PRO A 132 -6.24 3.00 -34.41
N THR A 133 -4.98 3.30 -34.12
CA THR A 133 -4.34 4.52 -34.62
C THR A 133 -4.16 4.35 -36.12
N LEU A 134 -5.01 5.01 -36.92
CA LEU A 134 -4.76 5.11 -38.36
C LEU A 134 -3.37 5.75 -38.56
N PRO A 135 -2.49 5.20 -39.41
CA PRO A 135 -1.24 5.86 -39.76
C PRO A 135 -1.57 7.26 -40.27
N VAL A 136 -0.90 8.28 -39.73
CA VAL A 136 -0.95 9.63 -40.28
C VAL A 136 -0.40 9.53 -41.71
N ALA A 137 -1.29 9.40 -42.68
CA ALA A 137 -0.90 9.35 -44.08
C ALA A 137 -0.12 10.63 -44.42
N ASP A 138 1.05 10.42 -45.02
CA ASP A 138 1.95 11.38 -45.63
C ASP A 138 1.27 12.69 -46.08
N ARG A 139 1.30 13.70 -45.23
CA ARG A 139 0.97 15.08 -45.64
C ARG A 139 2.10 15.77 -46.42
N ASN A 140 3.13 15.03 -46.86
CA ASN A 140 4.34 15.59 -47.46
C ASN A 140 4.66 15.13 -48.90
N ARG A 141 3.69 14.57 -49.65
CA ARG A 141 3.90 14.21 -51.08
C ARG A 141 2.80 14.70 -52.01
N GLN A 142 2.36 15.96 -51.88
CA GLN A 142 1.59 16.63 -52.93
C GLN A 142 2.05 18.07 -53.26
N GLU A 143 3.07 18.62 -52.59
CA GLU A 143 3.64 19.95 -52.88
C GLU A 143 4.95 19.92 -53.71
N ARG A 144 5.24 18.82 -54.43
CA ARG A 144 6.34 18.75 -55.40
C ARG A 144 5.95 18.01 -56.68
N ALA A 145 4.90 18.51 -57.32
CA ALA A 145 4.62 18.28 -58.73
C ALA A 145 3.89 19.51 -59.26
N GLY A 146 4.67 20.56 -59.52
CA GLY A 146 4.26 21.83 -60.10
C GLY A 146 5.50 22.58 -60.53
#